data_AF-A0A521V4C3-F1
#
_entry.id   AF-A0A521V4C3-F1
#
_cell.length_a   1.000
_cell.length_b   1.000
_cell.length_c   1.000
_cell.angle_alpha   90.00
_cell.angle_beta   90.00
_cell.angle_gamma   90.00
#
_symmetry.space_group_name_H-M   'P 1'
#
loop_
_entity.id
_entity.type
_entity.pdbx_description
1 polymer ?
#
loop_
_entity_poly.entity_id
_entity_poly.type
_entity_poly.pdbx_seq_one_letter_code
_entity_poly.pdbx_strand_id
1 'polypeptide(L)'
;MSELDLLLAQRLERLAAKRGWTEEEAMAHALERGLMALEAETSNDLVDEEAEALKAAIAALEEIPTDSFAAIGKAAPPTEEL
;
A
#
# COMPACT_ATOMS: atom_id res chain seq x y z
N MET A 1 35.94 15.03 7.99
CA MET A 1 35.06 14.16 7.19
C MET A 1 35.08 12.79 7.83
N SER A 2 33.91 12.23 8.14
CA SER A 2 33.78 10.91 8.76
C SER A 2 33.98 9.79 7.74
N GLU A 3 34.28 8.58 8.19
CA GLU A 3 34.39 7.41 7.31
C GLU A 3 33.06 7.12 6.57
N LEU A 4 31.93 7.40 7.22
CA LEU A 4 30.60 7.32 6.63
C LEU A 4 30.43 8.30 5.46
N ASP A 5 30.91 9.53 5.61
CA ASP A 5 30.84 10.56 4.56
C ASP A 5 31.61 10.10 3.31
N LEU A 6 32.78 9.51 3.50
CA LEU A 6 33.61 8.98 2.40
C LEU A 6 32.91 7.83 1.68
N LEU A 7 32.29 6.91 2.43
CA LEU A 7 31.55 5.80 1.85
C LEU A 7 30.34 6.28 1.04
N LEU A 8 29.59 7.26 1.56
CA LEU A 8 28.44 7.85 0.87
C LEU A 8 28.86 8.58 -0.40
N ALA A 9 29.94 9.38 -0.34
CA ALA A 9 30.49 10.05 -1.50
C ALA A 9 30.86 9.05 -2.61
N GLN A 10 31.61 7.99 -2.28
CA GLN A 10 31.96 6.95 -3.26
C GLN A 10 30.74 6.23 -3.85
N ARG A 11 29.68 6.04 -3.05
CA ARG A 11 28.44 5.42 -3.54
C ARG A 11 27.70 6.35 -4.50
N LEU A 12 27.63 7.64 -4.19
CA LEU A 12 27.00 8.64 -5.04
C LEU A 12 27.77 8.83 -6.35
N GLU A 13 29.09 8.86 -6.31
CA GLU A 13 29.94 8.93 -7.50
C GLU A 13 29.69 7.72 -8.44
N ARG A 14 29.67 6.50 -7.89
CA ARG A 14 29.36 5.30 -8.68
C ARG A 14 27.94 5.32 -9.24
N LEU A 15 26.98 5.84 -8.49
CA LEU A 15 25.59 5.97 -8.95
C LEU A 15 25.50 6.98 -10.09
N ALA A 16 26.15 8.13 -9.94
CA ALA A 16 26.22 9.20 -10.92
C ALA A 16 26.81 8.68 -12.25
N ALA A 17 27.98 8.04 -12.18
CA ALA A 17 28.66 7.45 -13.34
C ALA A 17 27.77 6.40 -14.06
N LYS A 18 27.08 5.54 -13.30
CA LYS A 18 26.21 4.50 -13.87
C LYS A 18 24.96 5.08 -14.55
N ARG A 19 24.47 6.22 -14.09
CA ARG A 19 23.23 6.85 -14.58
C ARG A 19 23.48 7.99 -15.58
N GLY A 20 24.74 8.39 -15.77
CA GLY A 20 25.09 9.56 -16.56
C GLY A 20 24.67 10.87 -15.88
N TRP A 21 24.58 10.88 -14.56
CA TRP A 21 24.24 12.05 -13.76
C TRP A 21 25.49 12.78 -13.30
N THR A 22 25.33 14.06 -12.98
CA THR A 22 26.27 14.81 -12.15
C THR A 22 26.20 14.34 -10.69
N GLU A 23 27.20 14.67 -9.89
CA GLU A 23 27.17 14.37 -8.44
C GLU A 23 26.00 15.05 -7.73
N GLU A 24 25.67 16.29 -8.14
CA GLU A 24 24.56 17.06 -7.58
C GLU A 24 23.20 16.40 -7.89
N GLU A 25 22.99 15.96 -9.13
CA GLU A 25 21.80 15.20 -9.52
C GLU A 25 21.69 13.87 -8.77
N ALA A 26 22.80 13.14 -8.64
CA ALA A 26 22.81 11.89 -7.88
C ALA A 26 22.48 12.10 -6.39
N MET A 27 23.00 13.17 -5.80
CA MET A 27 22.68 13.58 -4.43
C MET A 27 21.21 13.94 -4.29
N ALA A 28 20.68 14.81 -5.17
CA ALA A 28 19.29 15.23 -5.15
C ALA A 28 18.33 14.04 -5.25
N HIS A 29 18.56 13.14 -6.21
CA HIS A 29 17.75 11.95 -6.37
C HIS A 29 17.87 10.95 -5.21
N ALA A 30 19.05 10.82 -4.61
CA ALA A 30 19.23 9.96 -3.44
C ALA A 30 18.48 10.51 -2.22
N LEU A 31 18.53 11.83 -1.99
CA LEU A 31 17.80 12.49 -0.91
C LEU A 31 16.29 12.41 -1.13
N GLU A 32 15.81 12.68 -2.34
CA GLU A 32 14.39 12.61 -2.69
C GLU A 32 13.82 11.20 -2.44
N ARG A 33 14.52 10.16 -2.95
CA ARG A 33 14.10 8.76 -2.71
C ARG A 33 14.22 8.34 -1.26
N GLY A 34 15.25 8.80 -0.56
CA GLY A 34 15.43 8.54 0.86
C GLY A 34 14.29 9.16 1.68
N LEU A 35 13.94 10.41 1.39
CA LEU A 35 12.83 11.12 2.03
C LEU A 35 11.51 10.41 1.79
N MET A 36 11.20 10.08 0.53
CA MET A 36 9.98 9.33 0.18
C MET A 36 9.91 7.98 0.90
N ALA A 37 11.03 7.26 1.06
CA ALA A 37 11.05 5.99 1.79
C ALA A 37 10.76 6.18 3.30
N LEU A 38 11.36 7.20 3.92
CA LEU A 38 11.13 7.52 5.34
C LEU A 38 9.68 8.01 5.59
N GLU A 39 9.13 8.77 4.66
CA GLU A 39 7.73 9.20 4.68
C GLU A 39 6.79 8.00 4.53
N ALA A 40 7.11 7.03 3.67
CA ALA A 40 6.32 5.81 3.52
C ALA A 40 6.36 4.91 4.78
N GLU A 41 7.50 4.81 5.45
CA GLU A 41 7.60 4.13 6.75
C GLU A 41 6.73 4.78 7.83
N THR A 42 6.58 6.10 7.77
CA THR A 42 5.74 6.87 8.70
C THR A 42 4.27 6.82 8.31
N SER A 43 3.96 6.75 7.01
CA SER A 43 2.61 6.66 6.43
C SER A 43 1.97 5.27 6.58
N ASN A 44 2.37 4.50 7.60
CA ASN A 44 1.65 3.30 8.03
C ASN A 44 0.18 3.62 8.43
N ASP A 45 -0.23 4.88 8.40
CA ASP A 45 -1.62 5.38 8.40
C ASP A 45 -2.46 4.85 7.22
N LEU A 46 -1.88 4.30 6.15
CA LEU A 46 -2.64 3.51 5.16
C LEU A 46 -3.28 2.25 5.78
N VAL A 47 -2.69 1.72 6.85
CA VAL A 47 -3.33 0.65 7.64
C VAL A 47 -4.62 1.14 8.28
N ASP A 48 -4.75 2.44 8.59
CA ASP A 48 -5.98 2.97 9.17
C ASP A 48 -7.10 3.06 8.12
N GLU A 49 -6.82 3.50 6.89
CA GLU A 49 -7.85 3.53 5.84
C GLU A 49 -8.31 2.11 5.45
N GLU A 50 -7.37 1.18 5.28
CA GLU A 50 -7.69 -0.23 5.02
C GLU A 50 -8.39 -0.90 6.22
N ALA A 51 -8.01 -0.55 7.45
CA ALA A 51 -8.67 -1.04 8.66
C ALA A 51 -10.08 -0.46 8.80
N GLU A 52 -10.30 0.81 8.49
CA GLU A 52 -11.64 1.41 8.48
C GLU A 52 -12.51 0.82 7.38
N ALA A 53 -11.95 0.58 6.18
CA ALA A 53 -12.65 -0.12 5.11
C ALA A 53 -13.04 -1.56 5.51
N LEU A 54 -12.13 -2.28 6.18
CA LEU A 54 -12.39 -3.63 6.69
C LEU A 54 -13.43 -3.62 7.81
N LYS A 55 -13.37 -2.68 8.75
CA LYS A 55 -14.37 -2.50 9.82
C LYS A 55 -15.74 -2.20 9.24
N ALA A 56 -15.82 -1.32 8.24
CA ALA A 56 -17.07 -0.99 7.55
C ALA A 56 -17.66 -2.21 6.84
N ALA A 57 -16.83 -3.03 6.19
CA ALA A 57 -17.26 -4.26 5.54
C ALA A 57 -17.78 -5.30 6.56
N ILE A 58 -17.11 -5.47 7.70
CA ILE A 58 -17.55 -6.38 8.77
C ILE A 58 -18.88 -5.91 9.36
N ALA A 59 -19.01 -4.62 9.69
CA ALA A 59 -20.24 -4.05 10.23
C ALA A 59 -21.43 -4.27 9.26
N ALA A 60 -21.21 -4.08 7.96
CA ALA A 60 -22.23 -4.36 6.95
C ALA A 60 -22.63 -5.84 6.89
N LEU A 61 -21.71 -6.77 7.15
CA LEU A 61 -22.01 -8.21 7.21
C LEU A 61 -22.76 -8.61 8.50
N GLU A 62 -22.48 -7.95 9.62
CA GLU A 62 -23.18 -8.19 10.89
C GLU A 62 -24.64 -7.75 10.89
N GLU A 63 -25.00 -6.77 10.05
CA GLU A 63 -26.39 -6.33 9.86
C GLU A 63 -27.25 -7.34 9.09
N ILE A 64 -26.62 -8.34 8.44
CA ILE A 64 -27.36 -9.34 7.67
C ILE A 64 -28.04 -10.33 8.62
N PRO A 65 -29.37 -10.47 8.61
CA PRO A 65 -30.06 -11.45 9.43
C PRO A 65 -29.54 -12.87 9.15
N THR A 66 -29.30 -13.66 10.19
CA THR A 66 -28.71 -15.02 10.13
C THR A 66 -29.43 -15.94 9.15
N ASP A 67 -30.73 -15.75 8.96
CA ASP A 67 -31.57 -16.58 8.10
C ASP A 67 -31.63 -16.11 6.64
N SER A 68 -31.00 -14.97 6.31
CA SER A 68 -31.02 -14.38 4.96
C SER A 68 -30.37 -15.29 3.92
N PHE A 69 -29.30 -16.00 4.30
CA PHE A 69 -28.66 -16.98 3.43
C PHE A 69 -29.38 -18.33 3.39
N ALA A 70 -30.23 -18.64 4.40
CA ALA A 70 -30.99 -19.88 4.46
C ALA A 70 -32.17 -19.94 3.46
N ALA A 71 -32.52 -18.81 2.84
CA ALA A 71 -33.52 -18.69 1.79
C ALA A 71 -32.96 -18.91 0.38
N ILE A 72 -31.64 -18.87 0.20
CA ILE A 72 -30.99 -19.09 -1.10
C ILE A 72 -31.18 -20.56 -1.49
N GLY A 73 -32.00 -20.80 -2.52
CA GLY A 73 -32.34 -22.14 -3.02
C GLY A 73 -33.73 -22.67 -2.63
N LYS A 74 -34.54 -21.93 -1.87
CA LYS A 74 -35.91 -22.34 -1.49
C LYS A 74 -37.03 -21.76 -2.38
N ALA A 75 -36.69 -21.05 -3.46
CA ALA A 75 -37.70 -20.59 -4.41
C ALA A 75 -38.36 -21.80 -5.08
N ALA A 76 -39.65 -22.02 -4.81
CA ALA A 76 -40.41 -23.08 -5.44
C ALA A 76 -40.44 -22.85 -6.97
N PRO A 77 -40.27 -23.91 -7.79
CA PRO A 77 -40.41 -23.78 -9.23
C PRO A 77 -41.83 -23.27 -9.56
N PRO A 78 -42.00 -22.43 -10.59
CA PRO A 78 -43.32 -21.94 -10.99
C PRO A 78 -44.19 -23.15 -11.33
N THR A 79 -45.30 -23.30 -10.62
CA THR A 79 -46.31 -24.32 -10.89
C THR A 79 -46.94 -24.01 -12.25
N GLU A 80 -46.54 -24.74 -13.29
CA GLU A 80 -47.29 -24.75 -14.55
C GLU A 80 -48.60 -25.51 -14.27
N GLU A 81 -49.70 -24.77 -14.09
CA GLU A 81 -51.06 -25.31 -14.09
C GLU A 81 -51.42 -25.75 -15.52
N LEU A 82 -51.67 -27.06 -15.68
CA LEU A 82 -52.22 -27.69 -16.89
C LEU A 82 -53.76 -27.61 -16.91
#